data_AF-A0A0F2S974-F1
#
_entry.id   AF-A0A0F2S974-F1
#
_cell.length_a   1.000
_cell.length_b   1.000
_cell.length_c   1.000
_cell.angle_alpha   90.00
_cell.angle_beta   90.00
_cell.angle_gamma   90.00
#
_symmetry.space_group_name_H-M   'P 1'
#
loop_
_entity.id
_entity.type
_entity.pdbx_description
1 polymer ?
#
loop_
_entity_poly.entity_id
_entity_poly.type
_entity_poly.pdbx_seq_one_letter_code
_entity_poly.pdbx_strand_id
1 'polypeptide(L)'
;MDLKTGRNDPCWCGSEKKFKRCHWPNQGTQIKYERANFGSFGTSVRMQSISSIPKKDVDKILSLIEEQRRDGTRPLPSRLLQSIGDNPVLEVRNFLLDICAKLVDENWCGRSEMCIYFAVLLRHGLNFLGKPAEVHIGKATYIDHNNQDNRFEWDHSWVVSEEQLIDGNIDSMLENPMVPNGIAPAPYWGPIETTPSDRKLYSSRILDSSQDVIELDEQEITMWKQRLEVALKDKF
;
A
#
# COMPACT_ATOMS: atom_id res chain seq x y z
N MET A 1 -44.70 19.02 -13.55
CA MET A 1 -43.86 19.08 -12.35
C MET A 1 -42.98 17.84 -12.38
N ASP A 2 -41.71 17.98 -12.75
CA ASP A 2 -40.79 16.84 -12.75
C ASP A 2 -40.41 16.51 -11.31
N LEU A 3 -40.94 15.40 -10.81
CA LEU A 3 -40.55 14.80 -9.54
C LEU A 3 -39.11 14.31 -9.67
N LYS A 4 -38.15 15.13 -9.24
CA LYS A 4 -36.74 14.73 -9.17
C LYS A 4 -36.61 13.62 -8.11
N THR A 5 -36.48 12.37 -8.56
CA THR A 5 -36.16 11.23 -7.68
C THR A 5 -34.87 11.51 -6.92
N GLY A 6 -34.94 11.53 -5.59
CA GLY A 6 -33.81 11.76 -4.71
C GLY A 6 -32.81 10.60 -4.74
N ARG A 7 -31.54 10.89 -4.44
CA ARG A 7 -30.44 9.91 -4.47
C ARG A 7 -30.68 8.67 -3.60
N ASN A 8 -31.40 8.82 -2.49
CA ASN A 8 -31.70 7.72 -1.55
C ASN A 8 -33.08 7.10 -1.76
N ASP A 9 -33.88 7.60 -2.71
CA ASP A 9 -35.22 7.07 -3.00
C ASP A 9 -35.11 5.71 -3.71
N PRO A 10 -36.18 4.88 -3.68
CA PRO A 10 -36.25 3.66 -4.46
C PRO A 10 -36.01 3.93 -5.94
N CYS A 11 -35.23 3.07 -6.60
CA CYS A 11 -34.94 3.22 -8.02
C CYS A 11 -36.22 2.97 -8.85
N TRP A 12 -36.49 3.85 -9.80
CA TRP A 12 -37.66 3.79 -10.68
C TRP A 12 -37.72 2.52 -11.56
N CYS A 13 -36.62 1.77 -11.67
CA CYS A 13 -36.56 0.52 -12.43
C CYS A 13 -37.19 -0.69 -11.72
N GLY A 14 -37.68 -0.54 -10.47
CA GLY A 14 -38.34 -1.61 -9.72
C GLY A 14 -37.38 -2.64 -9.08
N SER A 15 -36.08 -2.37 -9.05
CA SER A 15 -35.06 -3.28 -8.48
C SER A 15 -35.03 -3.34 -6.95
N GLU A 16 -35.90 -2.59 -6.26
CA GLU A 16 -35.90 -2.36 -4.80
C GLU A 16 -34.61 -1.73 -4.22
N LYS A 17 -33.57 -1.53 -5.04
CA LYS A 17 -32.34 -0.83 -4.64
C LYS A 17 -32.55 0.68 -4.61
N LYS A 18 -31.77 1.38 -3.78
CA LYS A 18 -31.68 2.85 -3.79
C LYS A 18 -31.19 3.34 -5.16
N PHE A 19 -31.73 4.45 -5.67
CA PHE A 19 -31.39 5.00 -6.99
C PHE A 19 -29.86 5.16 -7.18
N LYS A 20 -29.13 5.63 -6.15
CA LYS A 20 -27.65 5.73 -6.13
C LYS A 20 -26.87 4.45 -6.36
N ARG A 21 -27.45 3.28 -6.09
CA ARG A 21 -26.81 1.97 -6.24
C ARG A 21 -27.28 1.23 -7.49
N CYS A 22 -28.07 1.89 -8.34
CA CYS A 22 -28.71 1.23 -9.48
C CYS A 22 -28.55 2.07 -10.76
N HIS A 23 -29.18 3.24 -10.85
CA HIS A 23 -29.24 4.03 -12.09
C HIS A 23 -28.80 5.48 -11.91
N TRP A 24 -28.15 5.81 -10.80
CA TRP A 24 -27.52 7.12 -10.69
C TRP A 24 -26.43 7.21 -11.74
N PRO A 25 -26.51 8.16 -12.69
CA PRO A 25 -25.50 8.29 -13.71
C PRO A 25 -24.16 8.43 -13.00
N ASN A 26 -23.21 7.56 -13.35
CA ASN A 26 -21.80 7.74 -13.05
C ASN A 26 -21.36 9.01 -13.80
N GLN A 27 -21.79 10.17 -13.30
CA GLN A 27 -21.23 11.44 -13.69
C GLN A 27 -19.77 11.31 -13.28
N GLY A 28 -18.91 11.17 -14.29
CA GLY A 28 -17.48 11.02 -14.14
C GLY A 28 -17.02 11.92 -13.01
N THR A 29 -16.27 11.32 -12.10
CA THR A 29 -15.70 11.85 -10.87
C THR A 29 -15.11 13.25 -11.06
N GLN A 30 -15.96 14.27 -11.10
CA GLN A 30 -15.63 15.58 -10.58
C GLN A 30 -15.70 15.44 -9.06
N ILE A 31 -14.64 14.86 -8.50
CA ILE A 31 -14.38 14.93 -7.08
C ILE A 31 -14.13 16.41 -6.80
N LYS A 32 -15.20 17.12 -6.40
CA LYS A 32 -15.05 18.32 -5.60
C LYS A 32 -14.26 17.88 -4.37
N TYR A 33 -13.01 18.31 -4.29
CA TYR A 33 -12.13 18.17 -3.15
C TYR A 33 -12.71 18.97 -1.96
N GLU A 34 -13.77 18.44 -1.36
CA GLU A 34 -14.01 18.68 0.04
C GLU A 34 -12.99 17.83 0.80
N ARG A 35 -12.24 18.50 1.67
CA ARG A 35 -11.25 17.96 2.62
C ARG A 35 -11.89 16.97 3.61
N ALA A 36 -12.54 15.93 3.10
CA ALA A 36 -13.21 14.91 3.87
C ALA A 36 -12.24 13.74 4.03
N ASN A 37 -11.66 13.66 5.23
CA ASN A 37 -11.15 12.44 5.85
C ASN A 37 -10.40 11.48 4.93
N PHE A 38 -9.08 11.73 4.85
CA PHE A 38 -8.08 10.68 4.59
C PHE A 38 -8.53 9.36 5.22
N GLY A 39 -8.50 8.29 4.42
CA GLY A 39 -8.89 6.95 4.84
C GLY A 39 -8.40 6.65 6.25
N SER A 40 -9.35 6.45 7.14
CA SER A 40 -9.17 6.22 8.57
C SER A 40 -8.62 4.81 8.81
N PHE A 41 -7.39 4.57 8.37
CA PHE A 41 -6.50 3.62 9.02
C PHE A 41 -5.51 4.45 9.84
N GLY A 42 -5.88 4.69 11.11
CA GLY A 42 -4.93 5.08 12.15
C GLY A 42 -4.44 6.53 12.15
N THR A 43 -5.31 7.52 12.33
CA THR A 43 -4.90 8.87 12.79
C THR A 43 -4.49 8.87 14.27
N SER A 44 -3.80 7.82 14.73
CA SER A 44 -3.00 7.84 15.96
C SER A 44 -1.53 7.94 15.55
N VAL A 45 -1.20 9.00 14.81
CA VAL A 45 0.13 9.58 14.91
C VAL A 45 0.14 10.23 16.28
N ARG A 46 0.75 9.59 17.27
CA ARG A 46 1.06 10.25 18.53
C ARG A 46 2.16 11.25 18.21
N MET A 47 1.74 12.38 17.66
CA MET A 47 2.56 13.50 17.25
C MET A 47 3.15 14.08 18.53
N GLN A 48 4.26 13.51 18.99
CA GLN A 48 5.15 14.24 19.88
C GLN A 48 5.44 15.54 19.14
N SER A 49 5.17 16.66 19.79
CA SER A 49 5.20 18.02 19.26
C SER A 49 6.57 18.37 18.68
N ILE A 50 6.85 17.96 17.44
CA ILE A 50 8.00 18.42 16.67
C ILE A 50 7.43 19.44 15.69
N SER A 51 7.21 20.66 16.18
CA SER A 51 6.63 21.80 15.45
C SER A 51 7.54 22.35 14.33
N SER A 52 8.58 21.62 13.93
CA SER A 52 9.64 22.14 13.06
C SER A 52 10.08 21.20 11.92
N ILE A 53 9.45 20.04 11.71
CA ILE A 53 9.80 19.20 10.55
C ILE A 53 9.35 19.93 9.28
N PRO A 54 10.27 20.27 8.35
CA PRO A 54 9.89 20.87 7.08
C PRO A 54 8.97 19.90 6.34
N LYS A 55 7.70 20.29 6.15
CA LYS A 55 6.76 19.49 5.37
C LYS A 55 7.24 19.50 3.92
N LYS A 56 7.34 18.31 3.31
CA LYS A 56 7.62 18.22 1.87
C LYS A 56 6.47 18.87 1.10
N ASP A 57 6.81 19.44 -0.05
CA ASP A 57 5.84 20.02 -0.96
C ASP A 57 5.02 18.89 -1.62
N VAL A 58 3.74 18.80 -1.24
CA VAL A 58 2.81 17.75 -1.70
C VAL A 58 2.58 17.84 -3.20
N ASP A 59 2.43 19.06 -3.75
CA ASP A 59 2.15 19.26 -5.17
C ASP A 59 3.36 18.84 -6.01
N LYS A 60 4.56 19.10 -5.52
CA LYS A 60 5.80 18.63 -6.13
C LYS A 60 5.92 17.11 -6.13
N ILE A 61 5.53 16.45 -5.04
CA ILE A 61 5.54 14.99 -4.94
C ILE A 61 4.55 14.39 -5.95
N LEU A 62 3.31 14.88 -5.97
CA LEU A 62 2.28 14.36 -6.88
C LEU A 62 2.68 14.57 -8.35
N SER A 63 3.21 15.75 -8.68
CA SER A 63 3.72 16.04 -10.03
C SER A 63 4.83 15.08 -10.45
N LEU A 64 5.76 14.76 -9.53
CA LEU A 64 6.83 13.79 -9.78
C LEU A 64 6.30 12.38 -9.99
N ILE A 65 5.32 11.94 -9.19
CA ILE A 65 4.68 10.62 -9.34
C ILE A 65 4.00 10.52 -10.71
N GLU A 66 3.26 11.55 -11.11
CA GLU A 66 2.59 11.60 -12.42
C GLU A 66 3.58 11.57 -13.59
N GLU A 67 4.66 12.34 -13.51
CA GLU A 67 5.75 12.32 -14.49
C GLU A 67 6.37 10.92 -14.59
N GLN A 68 6.72 10.32 -13.46
CA GLN A 68 7.31 8.98 -13.44
C GLN A 68 6.38 7.91 -13.98
N ARG A 69 5.06 8.01 -13.74
CA ARG A 69 4.06 7.10 -14.31
C ARG A 69 4.00 7.23 -15.82
N ARG A 70 3.90 8.47 -16.32
CA ARG A 70 3.86 8.76 -17.76
C ARG A 70 5.11 8.23 -18.47
N ASP A 71 6.26 8.37 -17.83
CA ASP A 71 7.55 8.03 -18.45
C ASP A 71 7.97 6.57 -18.17
N GLY A 72 7.19 5.81 -17.40
CA GLY A 72 7.50 4.43 -17.03
C GLY A 72 8.74 4.30 -16.13
N THR A 73 9.08 5.36 -15.39
CA THR A 73 10.29 5.45 -14.56
C THR A 73 10.02 5.26 -13.06
N ARG A 74 8.79 4.84 -12.71
CA ARG A 74 8.41 4.56 -11.31
C ARG A 74 9.42 3.62 -10.64
N PRO A 75 9.87 3.94 -9.41
CA PRO A 75 10.82 3.11 -8.71
C PRO A 75 10.22 1.72 -8.47
N LEU A 76 11.08 0.71 -8.54
CA LEU A 76 10.73 -0.68 -8.30
C LEU A 76 11.49 -1.16 -7.06
N PRO A 77 10.82 -1.84 -6.10
CA PRO A 77 11.48 -2.26 -4.87
C PRO A 77 12.72 -3.12 -5.09
N SER A 78 12.72 -3.98 -6.12
CA SER A 78 13.84 -4.88 -6.44
C SER A 78 15.17 -4.15 -6.66
N ARG A 79 15.14 -2.88 -7.10
CA ARG A 79 16.35 -2.10 -7.38
C ARG A 79 17.18 -1.79 -6.14
N LEU A 80 16.52 -1.70 -4.98
CA LEU A 80 17.14 -1.37 -3.71
C LEU A 80 16.98 -2.50 -2.69
N LEU A 81 16.50 -3.68 -3.11
CA LEU A 81 16.16 -4.78 -2.21
C LEU A 81 17.41 -5.29 -1.47
N GLN A 82 17.36 -5.21 -0.15
CA GLN A 82 18.23 -5.98 0.72
C GLN A 82 17.65 -7.39 0.87
N SER A 83 18.17 -8.34 0.09
CA SER A 83 17.71 -9.72 0.08
C SER A 83 18.69 -10.66 0.77
N ILE A 84 18.21 -11.41 1.77
CA ILE A 84 18.99 -12.43 2.48
C ILE A 84 18.25 -13.76 2.39
N GLY A 85 18.96 -14.82 2.01
CA GLY A 85 18.40 -16.16 1.77
C GLY A 85 18.13 -16.47 0.29
N ASP A 86 17.71 -17.70 0.03
CA ASP A 86 17.65 -18.31 -1.30
C ASP A 86 16.27 -18.92 -1.66
N ASN A 87 15.33 -18.88 -0.71
CA ASN A 87 14.00 -19.45 -0.85
C ASN A 87 12.93 -18.37 -0.62
N PRO A 88 12.12 -17.99 -1.63
CA PRO A 88 12.30 -18.34 -3.05
C PRO A 88 13.56 -17.68 -3.63
N VAL A 89 14.02 -18.11 -4.81
CA VAL A 89 15.22 -17.53 -5.44
C VAL A 89 15.06 -16.04 -5.72
N LEU A 90 16.18 -15.30 -5.77
CA LEU A 90 16.19 -13.83 -5.90
C LEU A 90 15.35 -13.32 -7.09
N GLU A 91 15.34 -14.02 -8.23
CA GLU A 91 14.52 -13.65 -9.39
C GLU A 91 13.02 -13.64 -9.05
N VAL A 92 12.54 -14.64 -8.31
CA VAL A 92 11.14 -14.75 -7.87
C VAL A 92 10.83 -13.64 -6.87
N ARG A 93 11.74 -13.36 -5.93
CA ARG A 93 11.58 -12.28 -4.95
C ARG A 93 11.42 -10.93 -5.65
N ASN A 94 12.35 -10.62 -6.57
CA ASN A 94 12.34 -9.39 -7.35
C ASN A 94 11.06 -9.25 -8.18
N PHE A 95 10.68 -10.32 -8.89
CA PHE A 95 9.47 -10.31 -9.70
C PHE A 95 8.21 -10.04 -8.85
N LEU A 96 8.04 -10.74 -7.73
CA LEU A 96 6.89 -10.59 -6.84
C LEU A 96 6.77 -9.16 -6.28
N LEU A 97 7.86 -8.60 -5.76
CA LEU A 97 7.84 -7.25 -5.20
C LEU A 97 7.50 -6.22 -6.28
N ASP A 98 8.08 -6.36 -7.47
CA ASP A 98 7.89 -5.40 -8.55
C ASP A 98 6.50 -5.47 -9.15
N ILE A 99 5.90 -6.66 -9.30
CA ILE A 99 4.53 -6.78 -9.80
C ILE A 99 3.52 -6.26 -8.78
N CYS A 100 3.71 -6.54 -7.49
CA CYS A 100 2.85 -5.99 -6.43
C CYS A 100 2.94 -4.46 -6.40
N ALA A 101 4.16 -3.90 -6.49
CA ALA A 101 4.39 -2.47 -6.56
C ALA A 101 3.68 -1.83 -7.77
N LYS A 102 3.80 -2.44 -8.95
CA LYS A 102 3.13 -1.94 -10.17
C LYS A 102 1.61 -1.93 -10.04
N LEU A 103 1.02 -2.97 -9.45
CA LEU A 103 -0.43 -3.05 -9.25
C LEU A 103 -0.93 -1.95 -8.31
N VAL A 104 -0.29 -1.76 -7.15
CA VAL A 104 -0.71 -0.72 -6.20
C VAL A 104 -0.38 0.70 -6.67
N ASP A 105 0.59 0.86 -7.57
CA ASP A 105 0.95 2.17 -8.14
C ASP A 105 -0.14 2.75 -9.06
N GLU A 106 -1.13 1.94 -9.45
CA GLU A 106 -2.31 2.42 -10.18
C GLU A 106 -3.20 3.33 -9.34
N ASN A 107 -3.01 3.34 -8.00
CA ASN A 107 -3.72 4.26 -7.13
C ASN A 107 -3.23 5.69 -7.32
N TRP A 108 -4.14 6.67 -7.38
CA TRP A 108 -3.82 8.05 -7.70
C TRP A 108 -2.79 8.69 -6.75
N CYS A 109 -2.79 8.38 -5.45
CA CYS A 109 -1.94 9.05 -4.45
C CYS A 109 -0.53 8.47 -4.29
N GLY A 110 -0.14 7.50 -5.11
CA GLY A 110 1.17 6.86 -5.03
C GLY A 110 1.16 5.57 -4.22
N ARG A 111 2.34 5.00 -3.98
CA ARG A 111 2.45 3.69 -3.31
C ARG A 111 2.57 3.78 -1.80
N SER A 112 3.00 4.93 -1.26
CA SER A 112 3.31 5.07 0.18
C SER A 112 2.11 4.84 1.10
N GLU A 113 0.89 5.09 0.61
CA GLU A 113 -0.35 4.88 1.37
C GLU A 113 -0.97 3.48 1.16
N MET A 114 -0.35 2.65 0.31
CA MET A 114 -0.90 1.38 -0.15
C MET A 114 -0.24 0.17 0.51
N CYS A 115 0.39 0.33 1.68
CA CYS A 115 1.14 -0.74 2.35
C CYS A 115 0.30 -1.99 2.62
N ILE A 116 -0.96 -1.83 3.04
CA ILE A 116 -1.86 -2.98 3.29
C ILE A 116 -2.25 -3.70 1.99
N TYR A 117 -2.57 -2.97 0.92
CA TYR A 117 -2.85 -3.56 -0.40
C TYR A 117 -1.63 -4.31 -0.93
N PHE A 118 -0.45 -3.69 -0.82
CA PHE A 118 0.80 -4.31 -1.23
C PHE A 118 1.06 -5.61 -0.45
N ALA A 119 0.92 -5.59 0.88
CA ALA A 119 1.14 -6.75 1.73
C ALA A 119 0.16 -7.88 1.42
N VAL A 120 -1.12 -7.56 1.19
CA VAL A 120 -2.15 -8.54 0.79
C VAL A 120 -1.84 -9.18 -0.56
N LEU A 121 -1.43 -8.38 -1.56
CA LEU A 121 -1.02 -8.89 -2.86
C LEU A 121 0.22 -9.79 -2.75
N LEU A 122 1.21 -9.37 -1.97
CA LEU A 122 2.43 -10.15 -1.77
C LEU A 122 2.13 -11.49 -1.07
N ARG A 123 1.32 -11.49 -0.01
CA ARG A 123 0.84 -12.73 0.63
C ARG A 123 0.11 -13.62 -0.38
N HIS A 124 -0.77 -13.05 -1.20
CA HIS A 124 -1.50 -13.79 -2.23
C HIS A 124 -0.55 -14.45 -3.24
N GLY A 125 0.45 -13.70 -3.72
CA GLY A 125 1.46 -14.21 -4.65
C GLY A 125 2.34 -15.30 -4.04
N LEU A 126 2.73 -15.18 -2.77
CA LEU A 126 3.47 -16.21 -2.04
C LEU A 126 2.64 -17.48 -1.88
N ASN A 127 1.38 -17.35 -1.45
CA ASN A 127 0.47 -18.49 -1.32
C ASN A 127 0.24 -19.19 -2.67
N PHE A 128 0.12 -18.43 -3.76
CA PHE A 128 0.02 -18.98 -5.12
C PHE A 128 1.24 -19.85 -5.47
N LEU A 129 2.44 -19.46 -5.02
CA LEU A 129 3.68 -20.21 -5.20
C LEU A 129 3.90 -21.30 -4.13
N GLY A 130 2.88 -21.62 -3.33
CA GLY A 130 2.95 -22.65 -2.29
C GLY A 130 3.75 -22.23 -1.05
N LYS A 131 3.95 -20.92 -0.83
CA LYS A 131 4.63 -20.37 0.34
C LYS A 131 3.63 -19.73 1.30
N PRO A 132 3.38 -20.33 2.48
CA PRO A 132 2.46 -19.75 3.43
C PRO A 132 2.99 -18.40 3.91
N ALA A 133 2.12 -17.40 3.90
CA ALA A 133 2.46 -16.05 4.33
C ALA A 133 1.33 -15.42 5.14
N GLU A 134 1.71 -14.50 6.03
CA GLU A 134 0.84 -13.73 6.91
C GLU A 134 1.06 -12.24 6.68
N VAL A 135 -0.02 -11.46 6.70
CA VAL A 135 0.06 -9.99 6.68
C VAL A 135 0.01 -9.49 8.10
N HIS A 136 1.08 -8.84 8.54
CA HIS A 136 1.14 -8.19 9.85
C HIS A 136 0.79 -6.72 9.71
N ILE A 137 -0.03 -6.22 10.64
CA ILE A 137 -0.44 -4.83 10.73
C ILE A 137 -0.03 -4.29 12.08
N GLY A 138 0.65 -3.15 12.11
CA GLY A 138 1.05 -2.52 13.36
C GLY A 138 1.86 -1.26 13.15
N LYS A 139 2.77 -0.98 14.08
CA LYS A 139 3.61 0.22 14.05
C LYS A 139 4.99 -0.13 13.51
N ALA A 140 5.49 0.71 12.61
CA ALA A 140 6.87 0.67 12.15
C ALA A 140 7.58 1.96 12.53
N THR A 141 8.74 1.83 13.18
CA THR A 141 9.65 2.94 13.47
C THR A 141 10.86 2.84 12.55
N TYR A 142 11.14 3.88 11.77
CA TYR A 142 12.31 4.00 10.92
C TYR A 142 13.28 5.04 11.47
N ILE A 143 14.57 4.77 11.34
CA ILE A 143 15.66 5.56 11.91
C ILE A 143 16.62 5.95 10.79
N ASP A 144 17.00 7.22 10.74
CA ASP A 144 18.04 7.70 9.82
C ASP A 144 19.42 7.18 10.26
N HIS A 145 20.12 6.49 9.35
CA HIS A 145 21.47 5.96 9.59
C HIS A 145 22.48 7.04 9.96
N ASN A 146 22.29 8.27 9.48
CA ASN A 146 23.20 9.39 9.72
C ASN A 146 22.83 10.20 10.98
N ASN A 147 21.61 10.03 11.49
CA ASN A 147 21.11 10.79 12.63
C ASN A 147 20.08 9.96 13.42
N GLN A 148 20.53 9.26 14.45
CA GLN A 148 19.66 8.39 15.25
C GLN A 148 18.52 9.13 15.99
N ASP A 149 18.64 10.45 16.17
CA ASP A 149 17.56 11.27 16.74
C ASP A 149 16.45 11.53 15.71
N ASN A 150 16.73 11.37 14.41
CA ASN A 150 15.76 11.46 13.33
C ASN A 150 15.05 10.11 13.16
N ARG A 151 13.90 9.98 13.82
CA ARG A 151 13.03 8.80 13.77
C ARG A 151 11.64 9.15 13.25
N PHE A 152 11.03 8.22 12.53
CA PHE A 152 9.66 8.35 12.04
C PHE A 152 8.88 7.09 12.38
N GLU A 153 7.69 7.27 12.95
CA GLU A 153 6.80 6.17 13.31
C GLU A 153 5.46 6.33 12.58
N TRP A 154 4.98 5.26 11.97
CA TRP A 154 3.68 5.25 11.30
C TRP A 154 3.01 3.87 11.39
N ASP A 155 1.71 3.84 11.07
CA ASP A 155 1.00 2.58 10.86
C ASP A 155 1.47 1.96 9.54
N HIS A 156 1.83 0.68 9.58
CA HIS A 156 2.44 -0.02 8.46
C HIS A 156 1.92 -1.45 8.35
N SER A 157 2.12 -2.05 7.18
CA SER A 157 1.81 -3.45 6.93
C SER A 157 2.97 -4.12 6.20
N TRP A 158 3.35 -5.31 6.66
CA TRP A 158 4.43 -6.12 6.10
C TRP A 158 4.01 -7.58 6.04
N VAL A 159 4.81 -8.40 5.34
CA VAL A 159 4.54 -9.83 5.21
C VAL A 159 5.56 -10.63 6.01
N VAL A 160 5.11 -11.70 6.65
CA VAL A 160 5.97 -12.73 7.22
C VAL A 160 5.66 -14.04 6.51
N SER A 161 6.68 -14.77 6.09
CA SER A 161 6.55 -16.08 5.46
C SER A 161 7.60 -17.00 6.06
N GLU A 162 7.16 -18.06 6.74
CA GLU A 162 8.04 -18.90 7.55
C GLU A 162 8.82 -18.05 8.59
N GLU A 163 10.15 -18.05 8.54
CA GLU A 163 11.03 -17.26 9.41
C GLU A 163 11.54 -15.98 8.72
N GLN A 164 10.94 -15.59 7.58
CA GLN A 164 11.35 -14.42 6.81
C GLN A 164 10.39 -13.24 6.97
N LEU A 165 10.97 -12.06 7.14
CA LEU A 165 10.30 -10.77 7.11
C LEU A 165 10.41 -10.16 5.70
N ILE A 166 9.31 -9.60 5.20
CA ILE A 166 9.26 -8.89 3.93
C ILE A 166 8.63 -7.50 4.12
N ASP A 167 9.47 -6.47 4.10
CA ASP A 167 9.10 -5.06 4.12
C ASP A 167 9.39 -4.44 2.75
N GLY A 168 8.49 -4.72 1.80
CA GLY A 168 8.73 -4.53 0.37
C GLY A 168 8.34 -3.17 -0.21
N ASN A 169 7.32 -2.50 0.32
CA ASN A 169 6.77 -1.26 -0.25
C ASN A 169 7.49 0.02 0.20
N ILE A 170 8.54 -0.13 1.02
CA ILE A 170 9.13 0.98 1.76
C ILE A 170 10.02 1.89 0.92
N ASP A 171 10.38 1.48 -0.30
CA ASP A 171 11.04 2.33 -1.28
C ASP A 171 10.19 3.56 -1.63
N SER A 172 8.87 3.43 -1.53
CA SER A 172 7.94 4.51 -1.81
C SER A 172 7.73 5.47 -0.63
N MET A 173 8.31 5.20 0.55
CA MET A 173 8.10 6.01 1.76
C MET A 173 8.41 7.50 1.55
N LEU A 174 9.39 7.82 0.69
CA LEU A 174 9.75 9.21 0.40
C LEU A 174 8.62 10.02 -0.27
N GLU A 175 7.65 9.33 -0.88
CA GLU A 175 6.42 9.90 -1.45
C GLU A 175 5.46 10.40 -0.35
N ASN A 176 5.57 9.91 0.89
CA ASN A 176 4.75 10.44 1.97
C ASN A 176 5.33 11.77 2.48
N PRO A 177 4.53 12.86 2.47
CA PRO A 177 5.00 14.19 2.87
C PRO A 177 5.28 14.34 4.36
N MET A 178 4.79 13.41 5.19
CA MET A 178 5.04 13.35 6.63
C MET A 178 6.36 12.67 6.97
N VAL A 179 6.95 11.91 6.04
CA VAL A 179 8.24 11.25 6.26
C VAL A 179 9.34 12.31 6.24
N PRO A 180 10.13 12.46 7.32
CA PRO A 180 11.26 13.38 7.39
C PRO A 180 12.29 13.11 6.30
N ASN A 181 13.01 14.15 5.88
CA ASN A 181 14.18 13.98 5.03
C ASN A 181 15.24 13.13 5.78
N GLY A 182 15.99 12.32 5.03
CA GLY A 182 17.00 11.40 5.58
C GLY A 182 16.49 10.01 5.90
N ILE A 183 15.18 9.83 6.13
CA ILE A 183 14.58 8.52 6.34
C ILE A 183 14.22 7.91 4.98
N ALA A 184 15.09 7.03 4.50
CA ALA A 184 14.96 6.35 3.21
C ALA A 184 15.39 4.86 3.34
N PRO A 185 14.65 4.06 4.12
CA PRO A 185 14.95 2.63 4.29
C PRO A 185 14.90 1.91 2.93
N ALA A 186 15.79 0.94 2.75
CA ALA A 186 15.72 0.03 1.60
C ALA A 186 14.62 -1.03 1.82
N PRO A 187 13.95 -1.52 0.78
CA PRO A 187 13.13 -2.73 0.88
C PRO A 187 13.93 -3.90 1.44
N TYR A 188 13.29 -4.73 2.26
CA TYR A 188 13.95 -5.88 2.90
C TYR A 188 13.16 -7.15 2.66
N TRP A 189 13.89 -8.23 2.36
CA TRP A 189 13.37 -9.60 2.34
C TRP A 189 14.44 -10.54 2.87
N GLY A 190 14.27 -11.04 4.10
CA GLY A 190 15.21 -11.99 4.68
C GLY A 190 14.78 -12.47 6.06
N PRO A 191 15.62 -13.26 6.74
CA PRO A 191 15.31 -13.76 8.07
C PRO A 191 14.95 -12.65 9.07
N ILE A 192 14.03 -12.94 9.99
CA ILE A 192 13.55 -11.96 10.98
C ILE A 192 14.72 -11.49 11.87
N GLU A 193 15.62 -12.39 12.24
CA GLU A 193 16.79 -12.12 13.08
C GLU A 193 17.84 -11.22 12.42
N THR A 194 17.83 -11.12 11.09
CA THR A 194 18.70 -10.22 10.32
C THR A 194 18.00 -8.95 9.85
N THR A 195 16.83 -8.62 10.42
CA THR A 195 16.11 -7.38 10.11
C THR A 195 17.04 -6.16 10.25
N PRO A 196 17.10 -5.26 9.26
CA PRO A 196 17.99 -4.10 9.32
C PRO A 196 17.74 -3.24 10.56
N SER A 197 18.82 -2.73 11.16
CA SER A 197 18.75 -1.90 12.37
C SER A 197 18.11 -0.53 12.17
N ASP A 198 17.82 -0.16 10.92
CA ASP A 198 17.12 1.07 10.55
C ASP A 198 15.62 1.02 10.75
N ARG A 199 15.07 -0.13 11.12
CA ARG A 199 13.65 -0.29 11.40
C ARG A 199 13.37 -1.14 12.62
N LYS A 200 12.23 -0.86 13.24
CA LYS A 200 11.60 -1.69 14.27
C LYS A 200 10.15 -1.87 13.89
N LEU A 201 9.71 -3.13 13.82
CA LEU A 201 8.35 -3.49 13.44
C LEU A 201 7.65 -4.11 14.65
N TYR A 202 6.51 -3.55 15.02
CA TYR A 202 5.69 -4.03 16.13
C TYR A 202 4.31 -4.45 15.61
N SER A 203 4.10 -5.77 15.49
CA SER A 203 2.83 -6.34 15.04
C SER A 203 1.75 -6.14 16.10
N SER A 204 0.67 -5.45 15.74
CA SER A 204 -0.51 -5.31 16.58
C SER A 204 -1.56 -6.40 16.34
N ARG A 205 -1.64 -6.89 15.09
CA ARG A 205 -2.53 -7.97 14.67
C ARG A 205 -2.05 -8.58 13.36
N ILE A 206 -2.56 -9.78 13.07
CA ILE A 206 -2.43 -10.45 11.77
C ILE A 206 -3.75 -10.27 11.03
N LEU A 207 -3.68 -9.94 9.74
CA LEU A 207 -4.83 -9.85 8.85
C LEU A 207 -5.12 -11.22 8.24
N ASP A 208 -6.29 -11.77 8.53
CA ASP A 208 -6.73 -13.03 7.93
C ASP A 208 -7.16 -12.83 6.46
N SER A 209 -6.97 -13.86 5.63
CA SER A 209 -7.36 -13.79 4.21
C SER A 209 -8.84 -13.51 3.96
N SER A 210 -9.73 -13.93 4.87
CA SER A 210 -11.16 -13.63 4.81
C SER A 210 -11.48 -12.17 5.12
N GLN A 211 -10.56 -11.44 5.75
CA GLN A 211 -10.72 -10.02 6.11
C GLN A 211 -10.29 -9.07 4.99
N ASP A 212 -9.62 -9.56 3.94
CA ASP A 212 -9.14 -8.72 2.83
C ASP A 212 -10.26 -7.87 2.24
N VAL A 213 -11.39 -8.49 1.91
CA VAL A 213 -12.54 -7.82 1.27
C VAL A 213 -13.35 -6.95 2.25
N ILE A 214 -13.07 -7.07 3.55
CA ILE A 214 -13.70 -6.25 4.59
C ILE A 214 -12.90 -4.97 4.79
N GLU A 215 -11.57 -5.07 4.76
CA GLU A 215 -10.66 -3.95 5.03
C GLU A 215 -10.26 -3.17 3.79
N LEU A 216 -10.36 -3.79 2.61
CA LEU A 216 -9.97 -3.23 1.32
C LEU A 216 -11.18 -3.12 0.40
N ASP A 217 -11.06 -2.29 -0.63
CA ASP A 217 -12.05 -2.25 -1.71
C ASP A 217 -12.06 -3.62 -2.41
N GLU A 218 -13.17 -4.34 -2.28
CA GLU A 218 -13.35 -5.70 -2.78
C GLU A 218 -13.10 -5.79 -4.29
N GLN A 219 -13.56 -4.79 -5.05
CA GLN A 219 -13.44 -4.79 -6.50
C GLN A 219 -11.98 -4.59 -6.91
N GLU A 220 -11.28 -3.62 -6.32
CA GLU A 220 -9.88 -3.35 -6.60
C GLU A 220 -8.99 -4.53 -6.21
N ILE A 221 -9.12 -5.03 -4.98
CA ILE A 221 -8.24 -6.12 -4.50
C ILE A 221 -8.47 -7.42 -5.27
N THR A 222 -9.71 -7.74 -5.63
CA THR A 222 -10.03 -8.94 -6.42
C THR A 222 -9.43 -8.83 -7.82
N MET A 223 -9.58 -7.68 -8.48
CA MET A 223 -9.01 -7.43 -9.80
C MET A 223 -7.48 -7.54 -9.77
N TRP A 224 -6.81 -6.91 -8.80
CA TRP A 224 -5.35 -6.97 -8.69
C TRP A 224 -4.84 -8.37 -8.37
N LYS A 225 -5.52 -9.15 -7.52
CA LYS A 225 -5.19 -10.56 -7.28
C LYS A 225 -5.25 -11.39 -8.57
N GLN A 226 -6.30 -11.23 -9.37
CA GLN A 226 -6.43 -11.94 -10.65
C GLN A 226 -5.29 -11.57 -11.62
N ARG A 227 -4.95 -10.29 -11.70
CA ARG A 227 -3.84 -9.81 -12.55
C ARG A 227 -2.48 -10.31 -12.07
N LEU A 228 -2.28 -10.37 -10.76
CA LEU A 228 -1.09 -10.96 -10.16
C LEU A 228 -0.97 -12.44 -10.54
N GLU A 229 -2.04 -13.22 -10.43
CA GLU A 229 -2.03 -14.64 -10.81
C GLU A 229 -1.72 -14.86 -12.29
N VAL A 230 -2.27 -14.04 -13.19
CA VAL A 230 -1.94 -14.10 -14.62
C VAL A 230 -0.45 -13.83 -14.82
N ALA A 231 0.07 -12.77 -14.21
CA ALA A 231 1.49 -12.43 -14.31
C ALA A 231 2.40 -13.54 -13.74
N LEU A 232 1.98 -14.22 -12.68
CA LEU A 232 2.71 -15.35 -12.09
C LEU A 232 2.70 -16.58 -13.00
N LYS A 233 1.55 -16.94 -13.58
CA LYS A 233 1.42 -18.06 -14.53
C LYS A 233 2.20 -17.83 -15.82
N ASP A 234 2.28 -16.58 -16.27
CA ASP A 234 3.06 -16.24 -17.47
C ASP A 234 4.57 -16.32 -17.22
N LYS A 235 5.00 -16.18 -15.96
CA LYS A 235 6.42 -16.12 -15.58
C LYS A 235 6.98 -17.46 -15.09
N PHE A 236 6.19 -18.31 -14.43
CA PHE A 236 6.59 -19.56 -13.77
C PHE A 236 5.68 -20.73 -14.16
#